data_AF-K1S418-F1
#
_entry.id   AF-K1S418-F1
#
_cell.length_a   1.000
_cell.length_b   1.000
_cell.length_c   1.000
_cell.angle_alpha   90.00
_cell.angle_beta   90.00
_cell.angle_gamma   90.00
#
_symmetry.space_group_name_H-M   'P 1'
#
loop_
_entity.id
_entity.type
_entity.pdbx_description
1 polymer ?
#
loop_
_entity_poly.entity_id
_entity_poly.type
_entity_poly.pdbx_seq_one_letter_code
_entity_poly.pdbx_strand_id
1 'polypeptide(L)'
;MDNHEQSRVLMLDLDGSRTKTIILNNKAHVGGISYDQKHNLIFICDTKGKISSYPYHEFINENYIHQKKYDVSSNSLGGDLLIEDGNLVCSYLTCYEQKLYVGSFNKIKNGLIKVYDILRKEEGITLKYLYEFKVPRKIQGITFSKINDTPHMILSSSYGRKNNSKVLIFPISKTNTYLNPTYSFCCPPMLEQISVDNNNDILFLFESSSSKYRKTAKTVTDKITFINLEKLKN
;
A
#
# COMPACT_ATOMS: atom_id res chain seq x y z
N MET A 1 -9.00 -26.38 14.55
CA MET A 1 -9.04 -26.33 13.08
C MET A 1 -9.15 -24.88 12.70
N ASP A 2 -8.04 -24.24 12.32
CA ASP A 2 -8.05 -22.85 11.87
C ASP A 2 -8.69 -22.80 10.48
N ASN A 3 -10.00 -22.56 10.43
CA ASN A 3 -10.67 -22.15 9.21
C ASN A 3 -10.16 -20.75 8.86
N HIS A 4 -9.00 -20.67 8.19
CA HIS A 4 -8.53 -19.40 7.64
C HIS A 4 -9.56 -18.92 6.62
N GLU A 5 -10.32 -17.90 7.01
CA GLU A 5 -11.27 -17.21 6.15
C GLU A 5 -10.55 -16.59 4.96
N GLN A 6 -11.24 -16.52 3.82
CA GLN A 6 -10.76 -15.80 2.65
C GLN A 6 -10.61 -14.31 2.97
N SER A 7 -9.61 -13.69 2.34
CA SER A 7 -9.35 -12.26 2.47
C SER A 7 -10.51 -11.46 1.86
N ARG A 8 -10.83 -10.31 2.45
CA ARG A 8 -11.99 -9.51 2.07
C ARG A 8 -11.58 -8.08 1.79
N VAL A 9 -12.27 -7.45 0.84
CA VAL A 9 -12.21 -6.01 0.61
C VAL A 9 -13.56 -5.41 0.99
N LEU A 10 -13.53 -4.42 1.87
CA LEU A 10 -14.72 -3.69 2.29
C LEU A 10 -14.85 -2.44 1.43
N MET A 11 -16.00 -2.26 0.80
CA MET A 11 -16.34 -1.03 0.09
C MET A 11 -17.20 -0.18 1.02
N LEU A 12 -16.75 1.04 1.26
CA LEU A 12 -17.39 2.01 2.15
C LEU A 12 -17.77 3.26 1.34
N ASP A 13 -18.92 3.85 1.65
CA ASP A 13 -19.23 5.22 1.22
C ASP A 13 -18.45 6.23 2.07
N LEU A 14 -18.46 7.50 1.66
CA LEU A 14 -17.74 8.58 2.34
C LEU A 14 -18.24 8.85 3.78
N ASP A 15 -19.47 8.46 4.08
CA ASP A 15 -20.02 8.52 5.44
C ASP A 15 -19.56 7.34 6.32
N GLY A 16 -18.77 6.42 5.76
CA GLY A 16 -18.27 5.22 6.43
C GLY A 16 -19.24 4.03 6.42
N SER A 17 -20.42 4.18 5.81
CA SER A 17 -21.37 3.08 5.66
C SER A 17 -20.81 2.04 4.70
N ARG A 18 -20.93 0.75 5.07
CA ARG A 18 -20.44 -0.34 4.24
C ARG A 18 -21.45 -0.70 3.18
N THR A 19 -21.10 -0.50 1.92
CA THR A 19 -21.94 -0.82 0.75
C THR A 19 -21.73 -2.24 0.26
N LYS A 20 -20.50 -2.76 0.33
CA LYS A 20 -20.18 -4.11 -0.14
C LYS A 20 -19.06 -4.78 0.66
N THR A 21 -19.09 -6.11 0.70
CA THR A 21 -17.95 -6.96 1.12
C THR A 21 -17.62 -7.88 -0.05
N ILE A 22 -16.44 -7.71 -0.64
CA ILE A 22 -15.93 -8.51 -1.76
C ILE A 22 -15.03 -9.60 -1.19
N ILE A 23 -15.32 -10.87 -1.51
CA ILE A 23 -14.51 -12.00 -1.05
C ILE A 23 -13.46 -12.32 -2.11
N LEU A 24 -12.17 -12.24 -1.74
CA LEU A 24 -11.07 -12.58 -2.64
C LEU A 24 -10.92 -14.10 -2.74
N ASN A 25 -10.57 -14.59 -3.93
CA ASN A 25 -10.23 -16.00 -4.13
C ASN A 25 -8.80 -16.34 -3.63
N ASN A 26 -8.43 -15.82 -2.45
CA ASN A 26 -7.18 -16.13 -1.77
C ASN A 26 -7.35 -15.97 -0.25
N LYS A 27 -6.36 -16.47 0.49
CA LYS A 27 -6.26 -16.34 1.96
C LYS A 27 -5.03 -15.50 2.35
N ALA A 28 -4.57 -14.65 1.45
CA ALA A 28 -3.35 -13.87 1.63
C ALA A 28 -3.56 -12.81 2.71
N HIS A 29 -2.54 -12.53 3.51
CA HIS A 29 -2.50 -11.26 4.22
C HIS A 29 -2.30 -10.15 3.18
N VAL A 30 -3.41 -9.60 2.68
CA VAL A 30 -3.41 -8.59 1.62
C VAL A 30 -2.93 -7.27 2.21
N GLY A 31 -1.63 -6.97 2.04
CA GLY A 31 -1.00 -5.83 2.69
C GLY A 31 -1.38 -4.46 2.10
N GLY A 32 -1.71 -4.39 0.81
CA GLY A 32 -2.15 -3.15 0.19
C GLY A 32 -3.00 -3.32 -1.06
N ILE A 33 -3.79 -2.30 -1.35
CA ILE A 33 -4.71 -2.19 -2.51
C ILE A 33 -4.51 -0.86 -3.22
N SER A 34 -4.57 -0.84 -4.55
CA SER A 34 -4.53 0.39 -5.33
C SER A 34 -5.36 0.30 -6.59
N TYR A 35 -5.93 1.43 -7.00
CA TYR A 35 -6.66 1.56 -8.27
C TYR A 35 -5.78 2.22 -9.32
N ASP A 36 -5.65 1.58 -10.47
CA ASP A 36 -5.07 2.14 -11.69
C ASP A 36 -6.19 2.62 -12.61
N GLN A 37 -6.46 3.92 -12.56
CA GLN A 37 -7.51 4.55 -13.33
C GLN A 37 -7.30 4.44 -14.84
N LYS A 38 -6.04 4.47 -15.32
CA LYS A 38 -5.75 4.46 -16.76
C LYS A 38 -6.16 3.15 -17.41
N HIS A 39 -5.88 2.03 -16.75
CA HIS A 39 -6.17 0.70 -17.28
C HIS A 39 -7.42 0.08 -16.66
N ASN A 40 -8.07 0.78 -15.72
CA ASN A 40 -9.24 0.36 -14.97
C ASN A 40 -9.01 -0.97 -14.20
N LEU A 41 -7.90 -1.03 -13.45
CA LEU A 41 -7.48 -2.22 -12.71
C LEU A 41 -7.40 -1.95 -11.21
N ILE A 42 -7.72 -2.96 -10.41
CA ILE A 42 -7.42 -3.01 -8.98
C ILE A 42 -6.19 -3.91 -8.80
N PHE A 43 -5.14 -3.37 -8.19
CA PHE A 43 -3.97 -4.13 -7.76
C PHE A 43 -4.06 -4.44 -6.27
N ILE A 44 -3.74 -5.67 -5.87
CA ILE A 44 -3.74 -6.12 -4.48
C ILE A 44 -2.50 -6.98 -4.22
N CYS A 45 -1.76 -6.72 -3.13
CA CYS A 45 -0.69 -7.63 -2.70
C CYS A 45 -1.24 -9.04 -2.42
N ASP A 46 -0.45 -10.07 -2.71
CA ASP A 46 -0.78 -11.49 -2.53
C ASP A 46 0.40 -12.19 -1.82
N THR A 47 0.20 -13.46 -1.48
CA THR A 47 1.19 -14.32 -0.83
C THR A 47 2.47 -14.49 -1.64
N LYS A 48 3.58 -14.75 -0.94
CA LYS A 48 4.87 -15.15 -1.52
C LYS A 48 5.42 -14.14 -2.54
N GLY A 49 5.36 -12.86 -2.21
CA GLY A 49 5.87 -11.79 -3.07
C GLY A 49 5.10 -11.66 -4.39
N LYS A 50 3.81 -11.95 -4.40
CA LYS A 50 2.96 -11.80 -5.59
C LYS A 50 2.05 -10.58 -5.48
N ILE A 51 1.55 -10.14 -6.63
CA ILE A 51 0.51 -9.12 -6.76
C ILE A 51 -0.57 -9.68 -7.68
N SER A 52 -1.82 -9.48 -7.32
CA SER A 52 -2.95 -9.74 -8.20
C SER A 52 -3.45 -8.44 -8.83
N SER A 53 -3.81 -8.47 -10.12
CA SER A 53 -4.60 -7.43 -10.76
C SER A 53 -5.97 -7.96 -11.16
N TYR A 54 -6.99 -7.13 -11.02
CA TYR A 54 -8.37 -7.43 -11.40
C TYR A 54 -8.92 -6.28 -12.25
N PRO A 55 -9.59 -6.52 -13.39
CA PRO A 55 -10.38 -5.48 -14.02
C PRO A 55 -11.43 -4.96 -13.04
N TYR A 56 -11.58 -3.65 -12.91
CA TYR A 56 -12.43 -3.04 -11.90
C TYR A 56 -13.88 -3.54 -11.95
N HIS A 57 -14.47 -3.58 -13.15
CA HIS A 57 -15.84 -4.07 -13.35
C HIS A 57 -16.00 -5.53 -12.87
N GLU A 58 -15.02 -6.37 -13.17
CA GLU A 58 -14.99 -7.76 -12.71
C GLU A 58 -14.82 -7.87 -11.20
N PHE A 59 -13.96 -7.02 -10.63
CA PHE A 59 -13.70 -6.96 -9.20
C PHE A 59 -14.95 -6.60 -8.40
N ILE A 60 -15.65 -5.51 -8.79
CA ILE A 60 -16.87 -5.08 -8.10
C ILE A 60 -18.02 -6.07 -8.26
N ASN A 61 -18.02 -6.89 -9.31
CA ASN A 61 -19.03 -7.92 -9.55
C ASN A 61 -18.60 -9.32 -9.05
N GLU A 62 -17.46 -9.43 -8.37
CA GLU A 62 -16.93 -10.70 -7.86
C GLU A 62 -16.74 -11.77 -8.95
N ASN A 63 -16.44 -11.33 -10.17
CA ASN A 63 -16.25 -12.17 -11.35
C ASN A 63 -14.80 -12.11 -11.84
N TYR A 64 -13.91 -12.94 -11.30
CA TYR A 64 -12.45 -12.79 -11.47
C TYR A 64 -11.86 -13.49 -12.71
N ILE A 65 -12.59 -13.55 -13.83
CA ILE A 65 -12.20 -14.31 -15.04
C ILE A 65 -10.84 -13.85 -15.57
N HIS A 66 -10.58 -12.54 -15.59
CA HIS A 66 -9.33 -11.97 -16.11
C HIS A 66 -8.39 -11.52 -14.99
N GLN A 67 -8.47 -12.15 -13.82
CA GLN A 67 -7.45 -11.97 -12.78
C GLN A 67 -6.08 -12.38 -13.32
N LYS A 68 -5.08 -11.51 -13.15
CA LYS A 68 -3.68 -11.86 -13.39
C LYS A 68 -2.90 -11.84 -12.09
N LYS A 69 -1.87 -12.69 -12.01
CA LYS A 69 -0.91 -12.72 -10.91
C LYS A 69 0.48 -12.43 -11.43
N TYR A 70 1.19 -11.55 -10.74
CA TYR A 70 2.55 -11.14 -11.05
C TYR A 70 3.46 -11.56 -9.90
N ASP A 71 4.52 -12.29 -10.23
CA ASP A 71 5.55 -12.67 -9.27
C ASP A 71 6.64 -11.60 -9.23
N VAL A 72 6.49 -10.61 -8.34
CA VAL A 72 7.46 -9.50 -8.21
C VAL A 72 8.77 -9.93 -7.53
N SER A 73 8.84 -11.18 -7.07
CA SER A 73 10.09 -11.82 -6.65
C SER A 73 10.86 -12.46 -7.80
N SER A 74 10.24 -12.66 -8.96
CA SER A 74 10.93 -13.21 -10.13
C SER A 74 11.97 -12.23 -10.70
N ASN A 75 13.07 -12.76 -11.25
CA ASN A 75 14.16 -11.94 -11.80
C ASN A 75 13.71 -10.99 -12.92
N SER A 76 12.74 -11.39 -13.75
CA SER A 76 12.17 -10.54 -14.80
C SER A 76 11.41 -9.32 -14.26
N LEU A 77 11.00 -9.38 -12.98
CA LEU A 77 10.34 -8.30 -12.24
C LEU A 77 11.22 -7.79 -11.08
N GLY A 78 12.53 -7.96 -11.21
CA GLY A 78 13.55 -7.39 -10.33
C GLY A 78 14.16 -8.34 -9.29
N GLY A 79 13.62 -9.55 -9.05
CA GLY A 79 14.27 -10.56 -8.18
C GLY A 79 14.26 -10.27 -6.66
N ASP A 80 14.28 -11.29 -5.80
CA ASP A 80 14.91 -11.43 -4.44
C ASP A 80 15.04 -10.24 -3.43
N LEU A 81 14.33 -9.13 -3.62
CA LEU A 81 14.55 -7.89 -2.85
C LEU A 81 13.46 -7.60 -1.81
N LEU A 82 12.31 -8.25 -1.93
CA LEU A 82 11.16 -8.05 -1.07
C LEU A 82 11.14 -9.10 0.04
N ILE A 83 12.20 -9.13 0.86
CA ILE A 83 12.39 -10.14 1.89
C ILE A 83 12.12 -9.58 3.29
N GLU A 84 11.15 -10.19 3.98
CA GLU A 84 10.92 -10.05 5.42
C GLU A 84 11.18 -11.40 6.10
N ASP A 85 12.09 -11.43 7.08
CA ASP A 85 12.39 -12.63 7.87
C ASP A 85 12.63 -13.89 7.01
N GLY A 86 13.32 -13.73 5.86
CA GLY A 86 13.64 -14.81 4.92
C GLY A 86 12.52 -15.19 3.95
N ASN A 87 11.36 -14.52 4.01
CA ASN A 87 10.22 -14.78 3.13
C ASN A 87 9.99 -13.63 2.14
N LEU A 88 9.54 -13.98 0.93
CA LEU A 88 9.15 -13.00 -0.08
C LEU A 88 7.77 -12.41 0.23
N VAL A 89 7.68 -11.08 0.36
CA VAL A 89 6.47 -10.38 0.82
C VAL A 89 6.19 -9.13 -0.01
N CYS A 90 4.95 -9.00 -0.51
CA CYS A 90 4.40 -7.71 -0.93
C CYS A 90 3.58 -7.18 0.25
N SER A 91 4.03 -6.10 0.88
CA SER A 91 3.36 -5.54 2.06
C SER A 91 2.51 -4.33 1.72
N TYR A 92 2.87 -3.57 0.69
CA TYR A 92 2.12 -2.40 0.28
C TYR A 92 2.39 -2.06 -1.19
N LEU A 93 1.43 -1.38 -1.80
CA LEU A 93 1.55 -0.89 -3.17
C LEU A 93 0.72 0.37 -3.40
N THR A 94 1.09 1.15 -4.41
CA THR A 94 0.26 2.25 -4.90
C THR A 94 0.49 2.49 -6.39
N CYS A 95 -0.54 2.96 -7.08
CA CYS A 95 -0.47 3.43 -8.45
C CYS A 95 -0.30 4.95 -8.43
N TYR A 96 0.74 5.46 -9.08
CA TYR A 96 0.98 6.89 -9.21
C TYR A 96 1.64 7.18 -10.55
N GLU A 97 1.14 8.19 -11.26
CA GLU A 97 1.63 8.57 -12.59
C GLU A 97 1.84 7.37 -13.53
N GLN A 98 0.84 6.48 -13.58
CA GLN A 98 0.80 5.29 -14.44
C GLN A 98 1.88 4.23 -14.13
N LYS A 99 2.54 4.35 -12.98
CA LYS A 99 3.49 3.37 -12.47
C LYS A 99 2.92 2.68 -11.24
N LEU A 100 3.30 1.43 -11.05
CA LEU A 100 3.01 0.66 -9.85
C LEU A 100 4.25 0.66 -8.96
N TYR A 101 4.10 1.17 -7.74
CA TYR A 101 5.11 1.15 -6.69
C TYR A 101 4.78 0.01 -5.74
N VAL A 102 5.75 -0.84 -5.45
CA VAL A 102 5.57 -2.05 -4.64
C VAL A 102 6.68 -2.11 -3.62
N GLY A 103 6.33 -2.29 -2.35
CA GLY A 103 7.32 -2.48 -1.30
C GLY A 103 6.97 -3.60 -0.32
N SER A 104 7.99 -3.99 0.42
CA SER A 104 7.92 -4.96 1.51
C SER A 104 8.17 -4.24 2.82
N PHE A 105 7.47 -4.69 3.86
CA PHE A 105 7.81 -4.36 5.22
C PHE A 105 9.15 -5.03 5.57
N ASN A 106 9.98 -4.32 6.33
CA ASN A 106 11.20 -4.89 6.90
C ASN A 106 11.43 -4.28 8.29
N LYS A 107 11.51 -5.12 9.31
CA LYS A 107 11.66 -4.68 10.70
C LYS A 107 13.06 -4.14 11.02
N ILE A 108 14.09 -4.72 10.40
CA ILE A 108 15.49 -4.57 10.84
C ILE A 108 16.25 -3.65 9.88
N LYS A 109 16.22 -3.96 8.59
CA LYS A 109 16.94 -3.27 7.52
C LYS A 109 16.04 -2.22 6.87
N ASN A 110 16.67 -1.29 6.16
CA ASN A 110 15.97 -0.36 5.28
C ASN A 110 15.16 -1.15 4.24
N GLY A 111 13.96 -0.64 3.93
CA GLY A 111 13.08 -1.23 2.93
C GLY A 111 13.52 -0.86 1.51
N LEU A 112 12.91 -1.55 0.56
CA LEU A 112 13.03 -1.26 -0.87
C LEU A 112 11.63 -1.11 -1.47
N ILE A 113 11.52 -0.15 -2.37
CA ILE A 113 10.34 0.02 -3.22
C ILE A 113 10.78 -0.18 -4.66
N LYS A 114 10.12 -1.11 -5.36
CA LYS A 114 10.28 -1.35 -6.79
C LYS A 114 9.21 -0.61 -7.57
N VAL A 115 9.60 -0.12 -8.72
CA VAL A 115 8.73 0.64 -9.62
C VAL A 115 8.57 -0.12 -10.93
N TYR A 116 7.33 -0.27 -11.35
CA TYR A 116 6.95 -0.96 -12.57
C TYR A 116 6.15 -0.04 -13.49
N ASP A 117 6.44 -0.10 -14.79
CA ASP A 117 5.50 0.37 -15.80
C ASP A 117 4.34 -0.63 -15.92
N ILE A 118 3.14 -0.10 -16.08
CA ILE A 118 1.93 -0.86 -16.37
C ILE A 118 1.67 -0.75 -17.88
N LEU A 119 1.94 -1.82 -18.61
CA LEU A 119 1.90 -1.83 -20.07
C LEU A 119 0.74 -2.68 -20.58
N ARG A 120 -0.07 -2.10 -21.47
CA ARG A 120 -1.08 -2.84 -22.23
C ARG A 120 -0.47 -3.43 -23.50
N LYS A 121 -0.59 -4.75 -23.63
CA LYS A 121 -0.23 -5.53 -24.82
C LYS A 121 -1.47 -6.26 -25.35
N GLU A 122 -1.34 -6.91 -26.49
CA GLU A 122 -2.42 -7.72 -27.10
C GLU A 122 -2.92 -8.81 -26.14
N GLU A 123 -2.01 -9.49 -25.45
CA GLU A 123 -2.30 -10.51 -24.42
C GLU A 123 -2.81 -9.90 -23.09
N GLY A 124 -3.01 -8.59 -23.03
CA GLY A 124 -3.48 -7.84 -21.87
C GLY A 124 -2.36 -7.12 -21.10
N ILE A 125 -2.54 -6.99 -19.78
CA ILE A 125 -1.66 -6.16 -18.95
C ILE A 125 -0.40 -6.92 -18.54
N THR A 126 0.74 -6.25 -18.67
CA THR A 126 2.07 -6.71 -18.25
C THR A 126 2.75 -5.66 -17.39
N LEU A 127 3.55 -6.10 -16.41
CA LEU A 127 4.40 -5.23 -15.62
C LEU A 127 5.82 -5.28 -16.18
N LYS A 128 6.46 -4.12 -16.31
CA LYS A 128 7.88 -4.02 -16.66
C LYS A 128 8.63 -3.34 -15.53
N TYR A 129 9.60 -4.03 -14.94
CA TYR A 129 10.48 -3.45 -13.93
C TYR A 129 11.24 -2.24 -14.52
N LEU A 130 11.30 -1.15 -13.75
CA LEU A 130 12.03 0.06 -14.14
C LEU A 130 13.26 0.28 -13.27
N TYR A 131 13.03 0.50 -11.98
CA TYR A 131 14.06 0.83 -11.00
C TYR A 131 13.53 0.56 -9.60
N GLU A 132 14.42 0.72 -8.63
CA GLU A 132 14.11 0.62 -7.21
C GLU A 132 14.76 1.75 -6.44
N PHE A 133 14.26 1.98 -5.22
CA PHE A 133 14.89 2.90 -4.29
C PHE A 133 14.72 2.43 -2.84
N LYS A 134 15.70 2.81 -2.02
CA LYS A 134 15.73 2.53 -0.58
C LYS A 134 14.81 3.48 0.17
N VAL A 135 14.08 2.94 1.13
CA VAL A 135 13.26 3.67 2.09
C VAL A 135 13.63 3.25 3.52
N PRO A 136 13.19 3.96 4.56
CA PRO A 136 13.49 3.55 5.93
C PRO A 136 12.90 2.18 6.23
N ARG A 137 13.30 1.58 7.36
CA ARG A 137 12.66 0.36 7.86
C ARG A 137 11.20 0.59 8.27
N LYS A 138 10.44 -0.50 8.39
CA LYS A 138 9.08 -0.53 8.96
C LYS A 138 8.05 0.31 8.20
N ILE A 139 8.21 0.43 6.88
CA ILE A 139 7.20 1.06 6.04
C ILE A 139 6.02 0.10 5.87
N GLN A 140 4.80 0.62 6.00
CA GLN A 140 3.54 -0.11 5.80
C GLN A 140 2.74 0.40 4.61
N GLY A 141 3.12 1.54 4.02
CA GLY A 141 2.33 2.17 2.97
C GLY A 141 3.09 3.29 2.30
N ILE A 142 2.69 3.56 1.06
CA ILE A 142 3.19 4.63 0.21
C ILE A 142 2.01 5.30 -0.49
N THR A 143 2.06 6.62 -0.59
CA THR A 143 1.20 7.40 -1.47
C THR A 143 1.97 8.64 -1.94
N PHE A 144 1.35 9.43 -2.80
CA PHE A 144 1.95 10.60 -3.40
C PHE A 144 0.95 11.75 -3.40
N SER A 145 1.43 12.95 -3.09
CA SER A 145 0.62 14.16 -3.03
C SER A 145 1.48 15.35 -3.43
N LYS A 146 0.84 16.46 -3.80
CA LYS A 146 1.53 17.74 -3.98
C LYS A 146 1.48 18.53 -2.66
N ILE A 147 2.59 19.16 -2.32
CA ILE A 147 2.67 20.13 -1.22
C ILE A 147 3.31 21.38 -1.81
N ASN A 148 2.59 22.50 -1.81
CA ASN A 148 3.01 23.72 -2.52
C ASN A 148 3.43 23.43 -3.98
N ASP A 149 2.55 22.74 -4.72
CA ASP A 149 2.76 22.30 -6.11
C ASP A 149 3.95 21.37 -6.38
N THR A 150 4.75 21.07 -5.36
CA THR A 150 5.88 20.15 -5.46
C THR A 150 5.41 18.73 -5.15
N PRO A 151 5.68 17.74 -6.01
CA PRO A 151 5.29 16.36 -5.76
C PRO A 151 6.14 15.74 -4.64
N HIS A 152 5.47 15.07 -3.71
CA HIS A 152 6.06 14.42 -2.57
C HIS A 152 5.64 12.95 -2.53
N MET A 153 6.60 12.09 -2.17
CA MET A 153 6.35 10.74 -1.71
C MET A 153 6.07 10.78 -0.21
N ILE A 154 5.01 10.12 0.20
CA ILE A 154 4.58 10.03 1.61
C ILE A 154 4.57 8.57 1.99
N LEU A 155 5.22 8.24 3.11
CA LEU A 155 5.30 6.89 3.62
C LEU A 155 4.67 6.80 5.01
N SER A 156 3.90 5.76 5.26
CA SER A 156 3.53 5.36 6.62
C SER A 156 4.58 4.42 7.18
N SER A 157 5.06 4.70 8.39
CA SER A 157 6.03 3.87 9.11
C SER A 157 5.46 3.44 10.46
N SER A 158 5.42 2.14 10.71
CA SER A 158 4.74 1.58 11.88
C SER A 158 5.28 0.21 12.24
N TYR A 159 5.44 -0.08 13.53
CA TYR A 159 5.67 -1.44 14.02
C TYR A 159 5.37 -1.55 15.51
N GLY A 160 4.51 -2.51 15.84
CA GLY A 160 4.16 -2.84 17.22
C GLY A 160 3.00 -2.02 17.77
N ARG A 161 2.29 -2.60 18.73
CA ARG A 161 0.97 -2.13 19.19
C ARG A 161 1.04 -0.94 20.15
N LYS A 162 2.21 -0.71 20.74
CA LYS A 162 2.44 0.33 21.75
C LYS A 162 3.29 1.50 21.22
N ASN A 163 3.86 1.37 20.02
CA ASN A 163 4.72 2.38 19.43
C ASN A 163 3.88 3.31 18.57
N ASN A 164 4.12 4.62 18.67
CA ASN A 164 3.51 5.57 17.74
C ASN A 164 4.01 5.27 16.32
N SER A 165 3.10 5.35 15.36
CA SER A 165 3.46 5.34 13.94
C SER A 165 3.98 6.72 13.53
N LYS A 166 4.55 6.81 12.33
CA LYS A 166 5.04 8.05 11.74
C LYS A 166 4.57 8.16 10.30
N VAL A 167 4.35 9.40 9.88
CA VAL A 167 4.27 9.77 8.47
C VAL A 167 5.59 10.43 8.10
N LEU A 168 6.19 10.00 7.00
CA LEU A 168 7.48 10.48 6.49
C LEU A 168 7.25 11.07 5.10
N ILE A 169 7.67 12.31 4.90
CA ILE A 169 7.40 13.07 3.67
C ILE A 169 8.72 13.44 3.00
N PHE A 170 8.82 13.11 1.71
CA PHE A 170 10.01 13.31 0.89
C PHE A 170 9.65 14.03 -0.41
N PRO A 171 10.35 15.10 -0.81
CA PRO A 171 10.20 15.64 -2.16
C PRO A 171 10.68 14.60 -3.17
N ILE A 172 9.90 14.38 -4.23
CA ILE A 172 10.30 13.44 -5.29
C ILE A 172 11.50 14.01 -6.04
N SER A 173 12.54 13.22 -6.16
CA SER A 173 13.76 13.55 -6.91
C SER A 173 14.32 12.32 -7.63
N LYS A 174 15.26 12.52 -8.54
CA LYS A 174 15.96 11.41 -9.22
C LYS A 174 17.04 10.85 -8.29
N THR A 175 16.63 10.15 -7.22
CA THR A 175 17.49 9.45 -6.27
C THR A 175 17.05 8.01 -6.12
N ASN A 176 18.00 7.13 -5.80
CA ASN A 176 17.74 5.73 -5.45
C ASN A 176 17.61 5.52 -3.93
N THR A 177 17.61 6.59 -3.13
CA THR A 177 17.62 6.52 -1.67
C THR A 177 16.83 7.66 -1.04
N TYR A 178 15.86 7.31 -0.22
CA TYR A 178 14.98 8.21 0.55
C TYR A 178 15.02 7.81 2.03
N LEU A 179 16.02 8.28 2.79
CA LEU A 179 16.18 7.92 4.21
C LEU A 179 15.95 9.08 5.18
N ASN A 180 16.14 10.31 4.72
CA ASN A 180 16.00 11.52 5.53
C ASN A 180 14.78 12.31 5.04
N PRO A 181 13.62 12.22 5.72
CA PRO A 181 12.43 12.95 5.31
C PRO A 181 12.59 14.44 5.57
N THR A 182 11.99 15.27 4.71
CA THR A 182 11.92 16.72 4.91
C THR A 182 10.97 17.05 6.04
N TYR A 183 9.84 16.34 6.10
CA TYR A 183 8.85 16.50 7.17
C TYR A 183 8.48 15.13 7.74
N SER A 184 8.24 15.09 9.05
CA SER A 184 7.66 13.91 9.67
C SER A 184 6.80 14.30 10.88
N PHE A 185 5.77 13.52 11.13
CA PHE A 185 4.93 13.68 12.31
C PHE A 185 4.48 12.32 12.85
N CYS A 186 4.14 12.29 14.13
CA CYS A 186 3.68 11.07 14.80
C CYS A 186 2.18 10.86 14.60
N CYS A 187 1.78 9.61 14.49
CA CYS A 187 0.40 9.14 14.45
C CYS A 187 0.16 8.13 15.59
N PRO A 188 -1.11 7.80 15.90
CA PRO A 188 -1.43 6.63 16.72
C PRO A 188 -0.75 5.34 16.20
N PRO A 189 -0.59 4.32 17.05
CA PRO A 189 0.01 3.05 16.66
C PRO A 189 -0.73 2.34 15.52
N MET A 190 0.00 1.47 14.82
CA MET A 190 -0.55 0.57 13.81
C MET A 190 -1.19 1.29 12.62
N LEU A 191 -0.61 2.42 12.21
CA LEU A 191 -0.87 3.00 10.89
C LEU A 191 -0.38 2.02 9.81
N GLU A 192 -1.29 1.58 8.96
CA GLU A 192 -1.03 0.68 7.84
C GLU A 192 -1.03 1.51 6.55
N GLN A 193 -2.08 1.37 5.73
CA GLN A 193 -2.18 2.05 4.46
C GLN A 193 -2.54 3.54 4.61
N ILE A 194 -1.99 4.33 3.70
CA ILE A 194 -2.32 5.74 3.49
C ILE A 194 -2.74 5.96 2.03
N SER A 195 -3.60 6.93 1.79
CA SER A 195 -4.05 7.31 0.45
C SER A 195 -4.29 8.82 0.39
N VAL A 196 -4.47 9.36 -0.80
CA VAL A 196 -4.73 10.79 -1.04
C VAL A 196 -6.06 10.91 -1.76
N ASP A 197 -6.94 11.73 -1.25
CA ASP A 197 -8.25 11.97 -1.85
C ASP A 197 -8.20 13.07 -2.94
N ASN A 198 -9.35 13.38 -3.53
CA ASN A 198 -9.45 14.40 -4.57
C ASN A 198 -9.20 15.83 -4.04
N ASN A 199 -9.31 16.06 -2.73
CA ASN A 199 -9.02 17.33 -2.07
C ASN A 199 -7.55 17.46 -1.68
N ASN A 200 -6.73 16.46 -2.02
CA ASN A 200 -5.33 16.37 -1.64
C ASN A 200 -5.12 16.18 -0.12
N ASP A 201 -6.12 15.65 0.57
CA ASP A 201 -6.03 15.26 1.97
C ASP A 201 -5.47 13.82 2.07
N ILE A 202 -4.55 13.58 3.02
CA ILE A 202 -4.06 12.23 3.28
C ILE A 202 -5.06 11.52 4.18
N LEU A 203 -5.56 10.38 3.73
CA LEU A 203 -6.37 9.43 4.49
C LEU A 203 -5.46 8.42 5.21
N PHE A 204 -5.77 8.12 6.47
CA PHE A 204 -5.03 7.18 7.32
C PHE A 204 -5.89 5.99 7.73
N LEU A 205 -5.38 4.78 7.51
CA LEU A 205 -6.00 3.54 7.98
C LEU A 205 -5.17 2.89 9.09
N PHE A 206 -5.81 2.60 10.22
CA PHE A 206 -5.16 1.99 11.38
C PHE A 206 -5.70 0.57 11.65
N GLU A 207 -4.80 -0.38 11.90
CA GLU A 207 -5.18 -1.76 12.26
C GLU A 207 -5.50 -1.90 13.77
N SER A 208 -5.26 -0.86 14.56
CA SER A 208 -5.37 -0.88 16.02
C SER A 208 -6.76 -1.27 16.56
N SER A 209 -7.83 -1.08 15.77
CA SER A 209 -9.21 -1.46 16.12
C SER A 209 -9.58 -2.90 15.76
N SER A 210 -8.70 -3.65 15.09
CA SER A 210 -8.97 -5.05 14.76
C SER A 210 -9.18 -5.90 16.02
N SER A 211 -9.96 -6.97 15.91
CA SER A 211 -10.26 -7.88 17.02
C SER A 211 -8.99 -8.39 17.73
N LYS A 212 -7.93 -8.62 16.94
CA LYS A 212 -6.62 -9.10 17.39
C LYS A 212 -5.87 -8.08 18.23
N TYR A 213 -6.01 -6.78 17.95
CA TYR A 213 -5.14 -5.75 18.55
C TYR A 213 -5.86 -4.80 19.49
N ARG A 214 -7.18 -4.61 19.37
CA ARG A 214 -7.94 -3.60 20.13
C ARG A 214 -7.74 -3.62 21.64
N LYS A 215 -7.55 -4.79 22.24
CA LYS A 215 -7.32 -4.94 23.69
C LYS A 215 -5.91 -4.57 24.14
N THR A 216 -4.96 -4.50 23.20
CA THR A 216 -3.53 -4.37 23.48
C THR A 216 -2.88 -3.18 22.79
N ALA A 217 -3.55 -2.48 21.87
CA ALA A 217 -3.05 -1.24 21.30
C ALA A 217 -2.87 -0.16 22.40
N LYS A 218 -1.89 0.74 22.25
CA LYS A 218 -1.76 1.90 23.16
C LYS A 218 -2.89 2.89 22.96
N THR A 219 -3.30 3.08 21.71
CA THR A 219 -4.45 3.89 21.30
C THR A 219 -5.20 3.10 20.25
N VAL A 220 -6.51 2.97 20.41
CA VAL A 220 -7.39 2.34 19.42
C VAL A 220 -7.95 3.44 18.53
N THR A 221 -7.74 3.30 17.22
CA THR A 221 -8.30 4.19 16.20
C THR A 221 -9.25 3.36 15.35
N ASP A 222 -10.55 3.64 15.50
CA ASP A 222 -11.66 2.97 14.84
C ASP A 222 -12.31 3.83 13.74
N LYS A 223 -11.67 4.96 13.40
CA LYS A 223 -12.08 5.88 12.35
C LYS A 223 -11.00 5.98 11.28
N ILE A 224 -11.42 6.23 10.04
CA ILE A 224 -10.52 6.79 9.03
C ILE A 224 -10.29 8.24 9.41
N THR A 225 -9.04 8.63 9.60
CA THR A 225 -8.69 10.03 9.88
C THR A 225 -8.02 10.63 8.66
N PHE A 226 -8.03 11.96 8.55
CA PHE A 226 -7.35 12.65 7.47
C PHE A 226 -6.64 13.90 7.96
N ILE A 227 -5.62 14.31 7.21
CA ILE A 227 -4.92 15.58 7.42
C ILE A 227 -4.80 16.27 6.07
N ASN A 228 -5.11 17.57 6.10
CA ASN A 228 -4.81 18.46 4.99
C ASN A 228 -3.34 18.88 5.02
N LEU A 229 -2.56 18.44 4.03
CA LEU A 229 -1.13 18.73 3.95
C LEU A 229 -0.83 20.22 3.79
N GLU A 230 -1.70 20.97 3.14
CA GLU A 230 -1.55 22.42 2.98
C GLU A 230 -1.67 23.16 4.34
N LYS A 231 -2.20 22.52 5.38
CA LYS A 231 -2.20 23.04 6.76
C LYS A 231 -0.94 22.70 7.56
N LEU A 232 -0.04 21.86 7.04
CA LEU A 232 1.27 21.61 7.63
C LEU A 232 2.29 22.72 7.29
N LYS A 233 1.83 23.81 6.64
CA LYS A 233 2.58 25.05 6.43
C LYS A 233 2.84 25.74 7.77
N ASN A 234 3.90 25.33 8.47
CA ASN A 234 4.53 26.07 9.55
C ASN A 234 6.04 25.97 9.41
#